data_AF-A0A1N6KZB0-F1
#
_entry.id   AF-A0A1N6KZB0-F1
#
_cell.length_a   1.000
_cell.length_b   1.000
_cell.length_c   1.000
_cell.angle_alpha   90.00
_cell.angle_beta   90.00
_cell.angle_gamma   90.00
#
_symmetry.space_group_name_H-M   'P 1'
#
loop_
_entity.id
_entity.type
_entity.pdbx_description
1 polymer ?
#
loop_
_entity_poly.entity_id
_entity_poly.type
_entity_poly.pdbx_seq_one_letter_code
_entity_poly.pdbx_strand_id
1 'polypeptide(L)'
;MIKILTMGASSLIGMALLAAQPPPDEERGGPPPPPPPPPPQKKADEPPGGELRRAYELLRRLRADGRSSGRPEERLKDWTERASKLYRDGVKAQKEGDERRAHEYGVAAHDLARAVEHSKNASVYEERDNDLPPPPEGGPGGDNDRVRVDLWHAHDRVRGGLDAPKEETDKFYIDAARDLYNAARRDAEAGRLERAGELAKAATAITHVSEHLAHALHDGPPPPRDGDRPKAKGEDFEPKRRPRDGDRPKAKRKGAEPKRKEYEAKTKEFGPNGSPRDGDRPRDERREGLPPPL
;
A
#
# COMPACT_ATOMS: atom_id res chain seq x y z
N MET A 1 25.92 -14.62 51.51
CA MET A 1 27.27 -14.48 50.92
C MET A 1 27.10 -13.86 49.53
N ILE A 2 27.37 -12.56 49.41
CA ILE A 2 28.42 -11.93 48.55
C ILE A 2 28.08 -12.07 47.04
N LYS A 3 27.43 -11.05 46.44
CA LYS A 3 27.97 -9.95 45.57
C LYS A 3 28.64 -10.47 44.28
N ILE A 4 28.25 -9.99 43.09
CA ILE A 4 28.86 -8.91 42.24
C ILE A 4 27.92 -8.85 40.99
N LEU A 5 27.21 -7.79 40.58
CA LEU A 5 27.50 -6.38 40.25
C LEU A 5 28.46 -6.21 39.04
N THR A 6 27.92 -6.17 37.82
CA THR A 6 28.67 -5.66 36.66
C THR A 6 27.79 -4.74 35.82
N MET A 7 28.00 -3.44 36.05
CA MET A 7 27.61 -2.33 35.19
C MET A 7 28.35 -2.44 33.86
N GLY A 8 27.64 -2.24 32.75
CA GLY A 8 28.21 -2.06 31.42
C GLY A 8 27.64 -0.83 30.76
N ALA A 9 28.03 0.36 31.24
CA ALA A 9 27.75 1.64 30.63
C ALA A 9 29.00 2.12 29.89
N SER A 10 29.09 1.82 28.59
CA SER A 10 30.20 2.28 27.73
C SER A 10 29.74 2.44 26.29
N SER A 11 29.44 3.67 25.88
CA SER A 11 29.67 4.18 24.51
C SER A 11 29.24 5.65 24.41
N LEU A 12 30.06 6.51 25.01
CA LEU A 12 29.99 7.96 24.86
C LEU A 12 31.38 8.46 24.46
N ILE A 13 31.85 8.12 23.25
CA ILE A 13 33.10 8.62 22.68
C ILE A 13 32.92 8.72 21.15
N GLY A 14 32.86 9.94 20.64
CA GLY A 14 32.77 10.20 19.20
C GLY A 14 32.56 11.67 18.84
N MET A 15 33.14 12.60 19.61
CA MET A 15 33.16 14.03 19.31
C MET A 15 34.60 14.52 19.44
N ALA A 16 35.37 14.43 18.34
CA ALA A 16 36.59 15.23 18.15
C ALA A 16 37.11 15.05 16.72
N LEU A 17 37.68 16.13 16.19
CA LEU A 17 38.47 16.28 14.96
C LEU A 17 37.69 16.54 13.67
N LEU A 18 37.46 17.84 13.40
CA LEU A 18 37.88 18.50 12.16
C LEU A 18 37.83 20.03 12.36
N ALA A 19 38.79 20.55 13.13
CA ALA A 19 39.12 21.97 13.19
C ALA A 19 40.59 22.11 12.80
N ALA A 20 40.88 22.11 11.49
CA ALA A 20 42.12 22.61 10.89
C ALA A 20 42.05 22.45 9.36
N GLN A 21 41.44 23.40 8.66
CA GLN A 21 41.80 23.68 7.26
C GLN A 21 42.09 25.18 7.13
N PRO A 22 43.21 25.57 6.50
CA PRO A 22 43.53 26.97 6.23
C PRO A 22 42.53 27.55 5.22
N PRO A 23 42.27 28.88 5.27
CA PRO A 23 41.31 29.51 4.36
C PRO A 23 41.83 29.44 2.92
N PRO A 24 41.03 28.98 1.94
CA PRO A 24 41.32 29.20 0.53
C PRO A 24 40.96 30.64 0.14
N ASP A 25 41.80 31.20 -0.74
CA ASP A 25 41.74 32.57 -1.25
C ASP A 25 40.34 33.03 -1.66
N GLU A 26 40.02 34.26 -1.25
CA GLU A 26 38.86 35.04 -1.66
C GLU A 26 38.93 35.35 -3.15
N GLU A 27 38.24 34.59 -4.02
CA GLU A 27 37.88 35.05 -5.36
C GLU A 27 36.79 34.17 -6.01
N ARG A 28 35.53 34.32 -5.57
CA ARG A 28 34.28 34.20 -6.37
C ARG A 28 33.05 34.23 -5.47
N GLY A 29 32.31 35.34 -5.51
CA GLY A 29 31.07 35.56 -4.77
C GLY A 29 29.88 34.73 -5.26
N GLY A 30 29.90 33.43 -4.99
CA GLY A 30 28.72 32.58 -5.03
C GLY A 30 28.25 32.23 -3.62
N PRO A 31 26.94 32.11 -3.34
CA PRO A 31 26.47 31.57 -2.08
C PRO A 31 27.06 30.17 -1.88
N PRO A 32 27.50 29.82 -0.65
CA PRO A 32 28.12 28.52 -0.39
C PRO A 32 27.16 27.39 -0.78
N PRO A 33 27.65 26.30 -1.41
CA PRO A 33 26.82 25.16 -1.75
C PRO A 33 26.19 24.59 -0.46
N PRO A 34 24.90 24.20 -0.49
CA PRO A 34 24.24 23.61 0.68
C PRO A 34 24.99 22.34 1.10
N PRO A 35 25.09 22.08 2.42
CA PRO A 35 25.78 20.90 2.91
C PRO A 35 25.14 19.63 2.33
N PRO A 36 25.95 18.60 1.99
CA PRO A 36 25.42 17.35 1.48
C PRO A 36 24.47 16.72 2.52
N PRO A 37 23.34 16.14 2.08
CA PRO A 37 22.40 15.50 2.99
C PRO A 37 23.10 14.39 3.79
N PRO A 38 22.76 14.22 5.07
CA PRO A 38 23.36 13.18 5.89
C PRO A 38 23.14 11.80 5.24
N PRO A 39 24.14 10.90 5.30
CA PRO A 39 24.01 9.57 4.73
C PRO A 39 22.81 8.86 5.38
N PRO A 40 22.02 8.09 4.60
CA PRO A 40 20.88 7.36 5.13
C PRO A 40 21.35 6.45 6.27
N GLN A 41 20.84 6.69 7.47
CA GLN A 41 21.10 5.81 8.60
C GLN A 41 20.62 4.42 8.21
N LYS A 42 21.55 3.47 8.11
CA LYS A 42 21.20 2.05 7.99
C LYS A 42 20.32 1.75 9.19
N LYS A 43 19.05 1.41 8.96
CA LYS A 43 18.16 0.91 10.01
C LYS A 43 18.93 -0.23 10.68
N ALA A 44 19.34 -0.02 11.92
CA ALA A 44 19.95 -1.07 12.72
C ALA A 44 18.97 -2.25 12.70
N ASP A 45 19.48 -3.46 12.49
CA ASP A 45 18.68 -4.68 12.40
C ASP A 45 17.71 -4.69 13.58
N GLU A 46 16.43 -4.51 13.27
CA GLU A 46 15.41 -4.38 14.29
C GLU A 46 15.36 -5.71 15.04
N PRO A 47 15.40 -5.69 16.39
CA PRO A 47 15.49 -6.91 17.15
C PRO A 47 14.31 -7.84 16.82
N PRO A 48 14.52 -9.17 16.82
CA PRO A 48 13.44 -10.13 16.63
C PRO A 48 12.27 -9.80 17.56
N GLY A 49 11.08 -9.59 16.97
CA GLY A 49 9.89 -9.12 17.68
C GLY A 49 9.60 -7.61 17.60
N GLY A 50 10.36 -6.83 16.82
CA GLY A 50 10.07 -5.40 16.59
C GLY A 50 8.62 -5.11 16.16
N GLU A 51 8.07 -5.96 15.28
CA GLU A 51 6.69 -5.80 14.79
C GLU A 51 5.63 -6.04 15.88
N LEU A 52 5.86 -7.01 16.79
CA LEU A 52 4.98 -7.21 17.95
C LEU A 52 4.99 -5.98 18.86
N ARG A 53 6.14 -5.32 19.04
CA ARG A 53 6.23 -4.08 19.80
C ARG A 53 5.44 -2.95 19.13
N ARG A 54 5.56 -2.79 17.81
CA ARG A 54 4.80 -1.79 17.04
C ARG A 54 3.29 -2.03 17.12
N ALA A 55 2.87 -3.28 16.92
CA ALA A 55 1.47 -3.67 17.08
C ALA A 55 0.95 -3.35 18.48
N TYR A 56 1.74 -3.66 19.53
CA TYR A 56 1.38 -3.35 20.91
C TYR A 56 1.20 -1.85 21.15
N GLU A 57 2.16 -1.01 20.73
CA GLU A 57 2.08 0.44 20.93
C GLU A 57 0.87 1.04 20.21
N LEU A 58 0.61 0.56 18.98
CA LEU A 58 -0.54 1.02 18.20
C LEU A 58 -1.87 0.62 18.85
N LEU A 59 -2.02 -0.64 19.26
CA LEU A 59 -3.20 -1.13 19.98
C LEU A 59 -3.40 -0.42 21.32
N ARG A 60 -2.30 -0.12 22.02
CA ARG A 60 -2.33 0.64 23.29
C ARG A 60 -2.88 2.05 23.06
N ARG A 61 -2.41 2.75 22.02
CA ARG A 61 -2.91 4.08 21.63
C ARG A 61 -4.38 4.04 21.23
N LEU A 62 -4.79 3.12 20.36
CA LEU A 62 -6.19 2.97 19.93
C LEU A 62 -7.15 2.77 21.12
N ARG A 63 -6.74 2.01 22.12
CA ARG A 63 -7.54 1.81 23.35
C ARG A 63 -7.55 3.02 24.28
N ALA A 64 -6.49 3.81 24.31
CA ALA A 64 -6.45 5.06 25.07
C ALA A 64 -7.41 6.08 24.43
N ASP A 65 -7.32 6.24 23.11
CA ASP A 65 -8.12 7.22 22.37
C ASP A 65 -9.58 6.81 22.20
N GLY A 66 -9.90 5.51 22.32
CA GLY A 66 -11.28 5.00 22.25
C GLY A 66 -12.12 5.32 23.49
N ARG A 67 -11.52 5.81 24.58
CA ARG A 67 -12.25 6.19 25.81
C ARG A 67 -12.82 7.60 25.75
N SER A 68 -12.35 8.45 24.84
CA SER A 68 -12.68 9.88 24.77
C SER A 68 -13.64 10.24 23.64
N SER A 69 -13.79 9.41 22.61
CA SER A 69 -14.56 9.71 21.40
C SER A 69 -15.77 8.78 21.24
N GLY A 70 -16.89 9.09 21.90
CA GLY A 70 -18.19 8.46 21.65
C GLY A 70 -18.25 6.93 21.73
N ARG A 71 -19.38 6.35 21.32
CA ARG A 71 -19.51 4.89 21.18
C ARG A 71 -18.80 4.50 19.88
N PRO A 72 -17.69 3.73 19.92
CA PRO A 72 -16.99 3.33 18.70
C PRO A 72 -17.93 2.51 17.81
N GLU A 73 -17.86 2.73 16.50
CA GLU A 73 -18.58 1.87 15.54
C GLU A 73 -18.25 0.41 15.83
N GLU A 74 -19.28 -0.44 15.89
CA GLU A 74 -19.13 -1.86 16.27
C GLU A 74 -18.10 -2.57 15.40
N ARG A 75 -18.02 -2.20 14.11
CA ARG A 75 -17.00 -2.68 13.16
C ARG A 75 -15.57 -2.39 13.62
N LEU A 76 -15.27 -1.17 14.07
CA LEU A 76 -13.93 -0.79 14.51
C LEU A 76 -13.52 -1.52 15.80
N LYS A 77 -14.50 -1.77 16.67
CA LYS A 77 -14.29 -2.59 17.87
C LYS A 77 -13.92 -4.02 17.49
N ASP A 78 -14.68 -4.64 16.58
CA ASP A 78 -14.40 -5.99 16.08
C ASP A 78 -13.00 -6.11 15.45
N TRP A 79 -12.59 -5.14 14.62
CA TRP A 79 -11.25 -5.12 14.04
C TRP A 79 -10.16 -4.95 15.10
N THR A 80 -10.39 -4.10 16.10
CA THR A 80 -9.45 -3.93 17.23
C THR A 80 -9.31 -5.22 18.05
N GLU A 81 -10.40 -5.94 18.28
CA GLU A 81 -10.39 -7.23 18.97
C GLU A 81 -9.65 -8.30 18.17
N ARG A 82 -9.87 -8.37 16.85
CA ARG A 82 -9.14 -9.26 15.94
C ARG A 82 -7.64 -8.94 15.90
N ALA A 83 -7.26 -7.67 15.79
CA ALA A 83 -5.85 -7.25 15.85
C ALA A 83 -5.21 -7.64 17.20
N SER A 84 -5.97 -7.48 18.29
CA SER A 84 -5.53 -7.91 19.62
C SER A 84 -5.40 -9.43 19.77
N LYS A 85 -6.16 -10.21 18.98
CA LYS A 85 -6.02 -11.68 18.93
C LYS A 85 -4.75 -12.06 18.16
N LEU A 86 -4.54 -11.49 16.97
CA LEU A 86 -3.33 -11.71 16.17
C LEU A 86 -2.05 -11.37 16.95
N TYR A 87 -2.04 -10.26 17.69
CA TYR A 87 -0.93 -9.91 18.57
C TYR A 87 -0.66 -11.00 19.63
N ARG A 88 -1.71 -11.56 20.25
CA ARG A 88 -1.59 -12.63 21.24
C ARG A 88 -1.07 -13.93 20.61
N ASP A 89 -1.52 -14.25 19.41
CA ASP A 89 -1.07 -15.42 18.64
C ASP A 89 0.42 -15.28 18.28
N GLY A 90 0.86 -14.07 17.88
CA GLY A 90 2.27 -13.77 17.63
C GLY A 90 3.15 -13.84 18.88
N VAL A 91 2.68 -13.33 20.02
CA VAL A 91 3.37 -13.47 21.32
C VAL A 91 3.49 -14.94 21.73
N LYS A 92 2.45 -15.75 21.46
CA LYS A 92 2.49 -17.19 21.71
C LYS A 92 3.53 -17.88 20.83
N ALA A 93 3.53 -17.63 19.52
CA ALA A 93 4.52 -18.17 18.60
C ALA A 93 5.96 -17.79 18.99
N GLN A 94 6.16 -16.55 19.44
CA GLN A 94 7.48 -16.09 19.92
C GLN A 94 7.96 -16.89 21.15
N LYS A 95 7.05 -17.20 22.09
CA LYS A 95 7.37 -18.03 23.27
C LYS A 95 7.68 -19.48 22.92
N GLU A 96 7.09 -19.98 21.83
CA GLU A 96 7.32 -21.32 21.29
C GLU A 96 8.61 -21.39 20.44
N GLY A 97 9.30 -20.26 20.23
CA GLY A 97 10.52 -20.19 19.41
C GLY A 97 10.27 -20.11 17.90
N ASP A 98 9.02 -19.97 17.48
CA ASP A 98 8.64 -19.81 16.07
C ASP A 98 8.71 -18.32 15.68
N GLU A 99 9.94 -17.84 15.46
CA GLU A 99 10.20 -16.43 15.12
C GLU A 99 9.50 -15.98 13.83
N ARG A 100 9.35 -16.90 12.86
CA ARG A 100 8.68 -16.62 11.58
C ARG A 100 7.21 -16.33 11.82
N ARG A 101 6.47 -17.25 12.46
CA ARG A 101 5.05 -17.02 12.76
C ARG A 101 4.85 -15.83 13.69
N ALA A 102 5.74 -15.63 14.66
CA ALA A 102 5.70 -14.46 15.53
C ALA A 102 5.80 -13.15 14.74
N HIS A 103 6.68 -13.11 13.73
CA HIS A 103 6.81 -11.97 12.83
C HIS A 103 5.54 -11.76 12.01
N GLU A 104 5.04 -12.77 11.29
CA GLU A 104 3.88 -12.64 10.42
C GLU A 104 2.61 -12.24 11.20
N TYR A 105 2.36 -12.86 12.37
CA TYR A 105 1.26 -12.44 13.23
C TYR A 105 1.43 -11.02 13.78
N GLY A 106 2.67 -10.61 14.06
CA GLY A 106 2.99 -9.25 14.50
C GLY A 106 2.68 -8.21 13.42
N VAL A 107 3.07 -8.47 12.17
CA VAL A 107 2.79 -7.57 11.04
C VAL A 107 1.28 -7.54 10.74
N ALA A 108 0.62 -8.69 10.69
CA ALA A 108 -0.84 -8.76 10.50
C ALA A 108 -1.61 -7.99 11.58
N ALA A 109 -1.19 -8.11 12.84
CA ALA A 109 -1.78 -7.35 13.96
C ALA A 109 -1.56 -5.85 13.80
N HIS A 110 -0.37 -5.43 13.38
CA HIS A 110 -0.01 -4.03 13.16
C HIS A 110 -0.82 -3.42 12.00
N ASP A 111 -0.92 -4.10 10.86
CA ASP A 111 -1.65 -3.60 9.71
C ASP A 111 -3.16 -3.50 9.97
N LEU A 112 -3.74 -4.48 10.67
CA LEU A 112 -5.14 -4.40 11.07
C LEU A 112 -5.37 -3.23 12.06
N ALA A 113 -4.43 -2.98 12.97
CA ALA A 113 -4.50 -1.82 13.85
C ALA A 113 -4.32 -0.49 13.08
N ARG A 114 -3.49 -0.44 12.04
CA ARG A 114 -3.38 0.73 11.14
C ARG A 114 -4.67 0.97 10.37
N ALA A 115 -5.34 -0.09 9.90
CA ALA A 115 -6.63 0.04 9.24
C ALA A 115 -7.69 0.68 10.17
N VAL A 116 -7.70 0.30 11.45
CA VAL A 116 -8.55 0.94 12.48
C VAL A 116 -8.19 2.40 12.67
N GLU A 117 -6.90 2.74 12.79
CA GLU A 117 -6.44 4.13 12.91
C GLU A 117 -6.90 4.98 11.72
N HIS A 118 -6.64 4.53 10.50
CA HIS A 118 -7.05 5.23 9.28
C HIS A 118 -8.57 5.39 9.18
N SER A 119 -9.34 4.36 9.56
CA SER A 119 -10.80 4.44 9.57
C SER A 119 -11.32 5.41 10.63
N LYS A 120 -10.67 5.50 11.80
CA LYS A 120 -10.96 6.51 12.82
C LYS A 120 -10.59 7.92 12.36
N ASN A 121 -9.46 8.08 11.68
CA ASN A 121 -9.09 9.38 11.11
C ASN A 121 -10.10 9.81 10.04
N ALA A 122 -10.63 8.87 9.24
CA ALA A 122 -11.68 9.15 8.28
C ALA A 122 -12.96 9.70 8.94
N SER A 123 -13.37 9.18 10.11
CA SER A 123 -14.56 9.70 10.80
C SER A 123 -14.40 11.14 11.30
N VAL A 124 -13.17 11.60 11.55
CA VAL A 124 -12.92 13.02 11.91
C VAL A 124 -13.30 13.97 10.77
N TYR A 125 -13.20 13.51 9.52
CA TYR A 125 -13.58 14.30 8.34
C TYR A 125 -15.07 14.20 7.96
N GLU A 126 -15.86 13.40 8.70
CA GLU A 126 -17.31 13.32 8.49
C GLU A 126 -18.02 14.56 9.06
N GLU A 127 -17.57 15.03 10.22
CA GLU A 127 -18.05 16.25 10.88
C GLU A 127 -17.29 17.48 10.40
N ARG A 128 -17.11 17.64 9.09
CA ARG A 128 -16.53 18.88 8.54
C ARG A 128 -17.42 20.03 9.02
N ASP A 129 -16.84 20.95 9.78
CA ASP A 129 -17.53 22.11 10.34
C ASP A 129 -18.06 22.96 9.18
N ASN A 130 -19.35 22.78 8.84
CA ASN A 130 -19.97 23.44 7.69
C ASN A 130 -20.03 24.96 7.86
N ASP A 131 -19.75 25.48 9.06
CA ASP A 131 -19.72 26.90 9.36
C ASP A 131 -18.36 27.55 8.99
N LEU A 132 -17.33 26.75 8.71
CA LEU A 132 -16.03 27.26 8.26
C LEU A 132 -15.93 27.23 6.73
N PRO A 133 -15.46 28.32 6.09
CA PRO A 133 -15.23 28.32 4.65
C PRO A 133 -14.18 27.26 4.30
N PRO A 134 -14.27 26.63 3.11
CA PRO A 134 -13.28 25.66 2.69
C PRO A 134 -11.89 26.30 2.71
N PRO A 135 -10.84 25.56 3.12
CA PRO A 135 -9.48 26.06 3.02
C PRO A 135 -9.17 26.41 1.55
N PRO A 136 -8.33 27.42 1.30
CA PRO A 136 -7.94 27.77 -0.07
C PRO A 136 -7.36 26.53 -0.77
N GLU A 137 -7.73 26.33 -2.05
CA GLU A 137 -7.21 25.23 -2.86
C GLU A 137 -5.67 25.24 -2.84
N GLY A 138 -5.09 24.16 -2.34
CA GLY A 138 -3.64 24.00 -2.24
C GLY A 138 -2.97 24.04 -3.62
N GLY A 139 -1.75 24.57 -3.67
CA GLY A 139 -0.95 24.75 -4.88
C GLY A 139 -0.67 23.46 -5.68
N PRO A 140 0.11 23.56 -6.77
CA PRO A 140 0.32 22.47 -7.72
C PRO A 140 0.83 21.19 -7.03
N GLY A 141 0.08 20.09 -7.16
CA GLY A 141 0.26 18.82 -6.43
C GLY A 141 -0.70 18.61 -5.26
N GLY A 142 -1.86 19.28 -5.27
CA GLY A 142 -2.86 19.30 -4.19
C GLY A 142 -3.39 17.92 -3.76
N ASP A 143 -4.19 17.91 -2.69
CA ASP A 143 -4.68 16.70 -2.01
C ASP A 143 -5.34 15.67 -2.95
N ASN A 144 -5.87 16.13 -4.08
CA ASN A 144 -6.42 15.28 -5.14
C ASN A 144 -5.40 14.28 -5.73
N ASP A 145 -4.15 14.71 -5.98
CA ASP A 145 -3.13 13.83 -6.55
C ASP A 145 -2.74 12.73 -5.57
N ARG A 146 -2.63 13.06 -4.28
CA ARG A 146 -2.31 12.09 -3.22
C ARG A 146 -3.42 11.06 -3.06
N VAL A 147 -4.67 11.52 -3.00
CA VAL A 147 -5.85 10.66 -2.87
C VAL A 147 -5.99 9.76 -4.08
N ARG A 148 -5.71 10.26 -5.28
CA ARG A 148 -5.71 9.44 -6.50
C ARG A 148 -4.67 8.33 -6.46
N VAL A 149 -3.46 8.61 -5.96
CA VAL A 149 -2.41 7.59 -5.76
C VAL A 149 -2.84 6.55 -4.72
N ASP A 150 -3.37 6.99 -3.57
CA ASP A 150 -3.85 6.08 -2.52
C ASP A 150 -5.01 5.19 -3.01
N LEU A 151 -5.96 5.76 -3.76
CA LEU A 151 -7.06 5.01 -4.40
C LEU A 151 -6.55 4.01 -5.43
N TRP A 152 -5.58 4.41 -6.26
CA TRP A 152 -4.98 3.51 -7.25
C TRP A 152 -4.29 2.32 -6.59
N HIS A 153 -3.51 2.56 -5.53
CA HIS A 153 -2.88 1.49 -4.74
C HIS A 153 -3.90 0.57 -4.08
N ALA A 154 -4.93 1.13 -3.44
CA ALA A 154 -6.00 0.36 -2.83
C ALA A 154 -6.74 -0.50 -3.87
N HIS A 155 -7.06 0.08 -5.04
CA HIS A 155 -7.69 -0.63 -6.15
C HIS A 155 -6.84 -1.79 -6.65
N ASP A 156 -5.55 -1.56 -6.92
CA ASP A 156 -4.63 -2.58 -7.41
C ASP A 156 -4.54 -3.76 -6.45
N ARG A 157 -4.42 -3.48 -5.14
CA ARG A 157 -4.40 -4.50 -4.08
C ARG A 157 -5.71 -5.26 -3.94
N VAL A 158 -6.84 -4.55 -3.87
CA VAL A 158 -8.17 -5.18 -3.76
C VAL A 158 -8.42 -6.07 -4.97
N ARG A 159 -8.03 -5.63 -6.18
CA ARG A 159 -8.15 -6.41 -7.41
C ARG A 159 -7.25 -7.64 -7.39
N GLY A 160 -5.96 -7.48 -7.08
CA GLY A 160 -5.01 -8.61 -7.01
C GLY A 160 -5.41 -9.66 -5.97
N GLY A 161 -6.00 -9.23 -4.85
CA GLY A 161 -6.54 -10.11 -3.84
C GLY A 161 -7.79 -10.89 -4.25
N LEU A 162 -8.42 -10.61 -5.41
CA LEU A 162 -9.56 -11.39 -5.91
C LEU A 162 -9.15 -12.66 -6.65
N ASP A 163 -7.95 -12.66 -7.22
CA ASP A 163 -7.48 -13.75 -8.09
C ASP A 163 -6.79 -14.88 -7.31
N ALA A 164 -6.44 -14.64 -6.04
CA ALA A 164 -5.82 -15.65 -5.17
C ALA A 164 -6.87 -16.65 -4.61
N PRO A 165 -6.53 -17.95 -4.47
CA PRO A 165 -7.38 -18.91 -3.75
C PRO A 165 -7.51 -18.48 -2.28
N LYS A 166 -8.74 -18.49 -1.75
CA LYS A 166 -9.05 -17.86 -0.46
C LYS A 166 -9.51 -18.86 0.57
N GLU A 167 -8.88 -18.83 1.74
CA GLU A 167 -9.46 -19.42 2.94
C GLU A 167 -10.64 -18.54 3.44
N GLU A 168 -11.48 -19.08 4.30
CA GLU A 168 -12.64 -18.35 4.83
C GLU A 168 -12.23 -17.09 5.60
N THR A 169 -11.11 -17.14 6.31
CA THR A 169 -10.51 -16.00 7.01
C THR A 169 -10.10 -14.88 6.06
N ASP A 170 -9.65 -15.21 4.84
CA ASP A 170 -9.22 -14.22 3.85
C ASP A 170 -10.41 -13.48 3.25
N LYS A 171 -11.55 -14.17 3.09
CA LYS A 171 -12.78 -13.55 2.56
C LYS A 171 -13.21 -12.37 3.40
N PHE A 172 -13.19 -12.52 4.74
CA PHE A 172 -13.56 -11.44 5.65
C PHE A 172 -12.72 -10.16 5.42
N TYR A 173 -11.39 -10.29 5.32
CA TYR A 173 -10.52 -9.13 5.14
C TYR A 173 -10.63 -8.55 3.73
N ILE A 174 -10.75 -9.36 2.69
CA ILE A 174 -10.92 -8.85 1.32
C ILE A 174 -12.26 -8.13 1.16
N ASP A 175 -13.35 -8.65 1.74
CA ASP A 175 -14.65 -7.98 1.69
C ASP A 175 -14.61 -6.65 2.47
N ALA A 176 -13.97 -6.63 3.65
CA ALA A 176 -13.76 -5.39 4.41
C ALA A 176 -12.92 -4.35 3.63
N ALA A 177 -11.84 -4.78 2.98
CA ALA A 177 -11.01 -3.90 2.14
C ALA A 177 -11.79 -3.34 0.95
N ARG A 178 -12.63 -4.18 0.31
CA ARG A 178 -13.51 -3.76 -0.79
C ARG A 178 -14.55 -2.73 -0.32
N ASP A 179 -15.16 -2.93 0.84
CA ASP A 179 -16.12 -1.99 1.41
C ASP A 179 -15.49 -0.64 1.69
N LEU A 180 -14.29 -0.62 2.30
CA LEU A 180 -13.51 0.60 2.53
C LEU A 180 -13.13 1.30 1.22
N TYR A 181 -12.66 0.55 0.22
CA TYR A 181 -12.32 1.11 -1.09
C TYR A 181 -13.54 1.73 -1.80
N ASN A 182 -14.69 1.05 -1.76
CA ASN A 182 -15.93 1.57 -2.33
C ASN A 182 -16.45 2.81 -1.57
N ALA A 183 -16.22 2.88 -0.25
CA ALA A 183 -16.50 4.09 0.53
C ALA A 183 -15.54 5.23 0.16
N ALA A 184 -14.24 4.95 0.04
CA ALA A 184 -13.22 5.90 -0.38
C ALA A 184 -13.54 6.51 -1.75
N ARG A 185 -13.95 5.67 -2.72
CA ARG A 185 -14.33 6.13 -4.06
C ARG A 185 -15.54 7.08 -4.02
N ARG A 186 -16.59 6.71 -3.27
CA ARG A 186 -17.78 7.57 -3.10
C ARG A 186 -17.45 8.92 -2.44
N ASP A 187 -16.50 8.93 -1.50
CA ASP A 187 -16.05 10.17 -0.87
C ASP A 187 -15.25 11.05 -1.81
N ALA A 188 -14.36 10.45 -2.61
CA ALA A 188 -13.60 11.18 -3.62
C ALA A 188 -14.53 11.79 -4.68
N GLU A 189 -15.52 11.02 -5.17
CA GLU A 189 -16.57 11.48 -6.08
C GLU A 189 -17.38 12.64 -5.49
N ALA A 190 -17.55 12.67 -4.17
CA ALA A 190 -18.25 13.74 -3.45
C ALA A 190 -17.34 14.90 -3.01
N GLY A 191 -16.07 14.94 -3.44
CA GLY A 191 -15.11 15.99 -3.08
C GLY A 191 -14.58 15.91 -1.63
N ARG A 192 -14.88 14.85 -0.88
CA ARG A 192 -14.35 14.61 0.48
C ARG A 192 -12.99 13.91 0.39
N LEU A 193 -12.02 14.60 -0.21
CA LEU A 193 -10.71 14.03 -0.56
C LEU A 193 -9.95 13.49 0.66
N GLU A 194 -9.95 14.20 1.78
CA GLU A 194 -9.21 13.79 2.99
C GLU A 194 -9.78 12.49 3.58
N ARG A 195 -11.11 12.38 3.68
CA ARG A 195 -11.80 11.17 4.11
C ARG A 195 -11.52 10.02 3.15
N ALA A 196 -11.59 10.29 1.84
CA ALA A 196 -11.31 9.30 0.81
C ALA A 196 -9.88 8.73 0.91
N GLY A 197 -8.88 9.60 1.12
CA GLY A 197 -7.49 9.19 1.28
C GLY A 197 -7.29 8.28 2.50
N GLU A 198 -7.86 8.64 3.65
CA GLU A 198 -7.76 7.79 4.85
C GLU A 198 -8.48 6.43 4.67
N LEU A 199 -9.67 6.41 4.05
CA LEU A 199 -10.36 5.15 3.74
C LEU A 199 -9.58 4.27 2.75
N ALA A 200 -8.90 4.86 1.76
CA ALA A 200 -8.06 4.14 0.82
C ALA A 200 -6.82 3.52 1.49
N LYS A 201 -6.18 4.26 2.41
CA LYS A 201 -5.08 3.72 3.24
C LYS A 201 -5.57 2.59 4.15
N ALA A 202 -6.76 2.74 4.75
CA ALA A 202 -7.37 1.68 5.55
C ALA A 202 -7.61 0.42 4.72
N ALA A 203 -8.17 0.55 3.52
CA ALA A 203 -8.40 -0.56 2.60
C ALA A 203 -7.08 -1.29 2.27
N THR A 204 -6.04 -0.53 1.93
CA THR A 204 -4.70 -1.07 1.64
C THR A 204 -4.13 -1.84 2.83
N ALA A 205 -4.20 -1.28 4.04
CA ALA A 205 -3.71 -1.95 5.24
C ALA A 205 -4.45 -3.28 5.51
N ILE A 206 -5.77 -3.34 5.31
CA ILE A 206 -6.53 -4.59 5.47
C ILE A 206 -6.07 -5.67 4.47
N THR A 207 -5.72 -5.31 3.24
CA THR A 207 -5.25 -6.30 2.25
C THR A 207 -3.93 -6.97 2.67
N HIS A 208 -3.06 -6.27 3.41
CA HIS A 208 -1.81 -6.84 3.93
C HIS A 208 -2.07 -7.90 5.02
N VAL A 209 -3.16 -7.77 5.78
CA VAL A 209 -3.49 -8.72 6.85
C VAL A 209 -3.68 -10.13 6.31
N SER A 210 -4.42 -10.30 5.21
CA SER A 210 -4.60 -11.63 4.58
C SER A 210 -3.30 -12.21 4.02
N GLU A 211 -2.42 -11.37 3.46
CA GLU A 211 -1.12 -11.80 2.94
C GLU A 211 -0.24 -12.37 4.08
N HIS A 212 -0.14 -11.65 5.20
CA HIS A 212 0.63 -12.09 6.36
C HIS A 212 0.01 -13.30 7.06
N LEU A 213 -1.32 -13.42 7.08
CA LEU A 213 -1.99 -14.61 7.61
C LEU A 213 -1.71 -15.84 6.77
N ALA A 214 -1.77 -15.72 5.45
CA ALA A 214 -1.41 -16.82 4.54
C ALA A 214 0.06 -17.26 4.77
N HIS A 215 0.99 -16.32 4.96
CA HIS A 215 2.38 -16.65 5.29
C HIS A 215 2.55 -17.29 6.68
N ALA A 216 1.76 -16.86 7.67
CA ALA A 216 1.79 -17.45 9.01
C ALA A 216 1.28 -18.90 9.02
N LEU A 217 0.23 -19.19 8.25
CA LEU A 217 -0.44 -20.48 8.19
C LEU A 217 0.26 -21.49 7.29
N HIS A 218 0.83 -21.04 6.17
CA HIS A 218 1.55 -21.91 5.25
C HIS A 218 3.05 -21.85 5.57
N ASP A 219 3.68 -23.01 5.79
CA ASP A 219 5.13 -23.15 6.03
C ASP A 219 5.97 -22.90 4.76
N GLY A 220 5.48 -22.06 3.85
CA GLY A 220 6.23 -21.58 2.71
C GLY A 220 7.47 -20.79 3.14
N PRO A 221 8.56 -20.84 2.36
CA PRO A 221 9.74 -20.04 2.65
C PRO A 221 9.32 -18.57 2.77
N PRO A 222 9.79 -17.85 3.80
CA PRO A 222 9.45 -16.44 3.94
C PRO A 222 9.84 -15.70 2.67
N PRO A 223 9.05 -14.71 2.21
CA PRO A 223 9.52 -13.83 1.16
C PRO A 223 10.87 -13.24 1.61
N PRO A 224 11.84 -13.06 0.71
CA PRO A 224 13.11 -12.44 1.06
C PRO A 224 12.84 -11.11 1.75
N ARG A 225 13.43 -10.87 2.93
CA ARG A 225 13.35 -9.54 3.55
C ARG A 225 13.88 -8.52 2.56
N ASP A 226 13.37 -7.28 2.59
CA ASP A 226 13.80 -6.18 1.72
C ASP A 226 15.30 -5.79 1.86
N GLY A 227 16.08 -6.50 2.68
CA GLY A 227 17.55 -6.43 2.76
C GLY A 227 18.30 -7.72 2.39
N ASP A 228 17.61 -8.87 2.30
CA ASP A 228 18.19 -10.18 1.98
C ASP A 228 18.24 -10.45 0.47
N ARG A 229 17.65 -9.57 -0.34
CA ARG A 229 17.88 -9.59 -1.77
C ARG A 229 19.39 -9.37 -1.95
N PRO A 230 20.15 -10.36 -2.47
CA PRO A 230 21.57 -10.15 -2.69
C PRO A 230 21.70 -8.89 -3.53
N LYS A 231 22.35 -7.86 -2.98
CA LYS A 231 22.79 -6.73 -3.79
C LYS A 231 23.55 -7.36 -4.93
N ALA A 232 22.95 -7.40 -6.11
CA ALA A 232 23.64 -7.85 -7.31
C ALA A 232 24.90 -7.00 -7.37
N LYS A 233 26.03 -7.61 -6.99
CA LYS A 233 27.34 -6.98 -7.07
C LYS A 233 27.56 -6.79 -8.56
N GLY A 234 27.46 -5.55 -8.99
CA GLY A 234 27.91 -5.01 -10.28
C GLY A 234 28.05 -6.04 -11.40
N GLU A 235 26.97 -6.29 -12.12
CA GLU A 235 27.09 -6.17 -13.56
C GLU A 235 26.57 -4.78 -13.89
N ASP A 236 27.45 -3.95 -14.43
CA ASP A 236 27.09 -2.66 -15.00
C ASP A 236 25.98 -2.89 -16.02
N PHE A 237 24.73 -2.71 -15.57
CA PHE A 237 23.62 -2.53 -16.49
C PHE A 237 23.83 -1.15 -17.10
N GLU A 238 24.68 -1.08 -18.13
CA GLU A 238 24.60 0.02 -19.08
C GLU A 238 23.15 0.05 -19.55
N PRO A 239 22.36 1.08 -19.22
CA PRO A 239 21.06 1.21 -19.80
C PRO A 239 21.30 1.37 -21.30
N LYS A 240 20.99 0.33 -22.08
CA LYS A 240 20.95 0.41 -23.54
C LYS A 240 20.04 1.60 -23.86
N ARG A 241 20.67 2.75 -24.14
CA ARG A 241 19.99 3.94 -24.60
C ARG A 241 19.14 3.48 -25.77
N ARG A 242 17.83 3.71 -25.68
CA ARG A 242 16.93 3.47 -26.80
C ARG A 242 17.55 4.14 -28.03
N PRO A 243 17.64 3.45 -29.19
CA PRO A 243 18.13 4.09 -30.40
C PRO A 243 17.33 5.36 -30.62
N ARG A 244 18.03 6.50 -30.68
CA ARG A 244 17.44 7.77 -31.06
C ARG A 244 16.90 7.59 -32.47
N ASP A 245 15.63 7.88 -32.68
CA ASP A 245 15.01 7.89 -34.01
C ASP A 245 15.82 8.84 -34.92
N GLY A 246 16.64 8.27 -35.80
CA GLY A 246 17.54 9.02 -36.67
C GLY A 246 18.41 8.14 -37.56
N ASP A 247 18.91 7.01 -37.03
CA ASP A 247 19.77 6.10 -37.80
C ASP A 247 19.01 4.88 -38.32
N ARG A 248 18.23 5.07 -39.38
CA ARG A 248 17.80 3.96 -40.26
C ARG A 248 18.62 3.98 -41.54
N PRO A 249 19.46 2.96 -41.81
CA PRO A 249 20.06 2.78 -43.13
C PRO A 249 18.95 2.48 -44.16
N LYS A 250 18.96 3.22 -45.28
CA LYS A 250 18.05 3.05 -46.42
C LYS A 250 18.27 1.69 -47.09
N ALA A 251 17.57 0.66 -46.62
CA ALA A 251 17.49 -0.62 -47.32
C ALA A 251 16.50 -0.50 -48.50
N LYS A 252 17.03 -0.58 -49.72
CA LYS A 252 16.27 -0.73 -50.97
C LYS A 252 15.44 -2.02 -50.91
N ARG A 253 14.13 -1.91 -50.65
CA ARG A 253 13.18 -3.00 -50.87
C ARG A 253 12.89 -3.10 -52.37
N LYS A 254 13.48 -4.09 -53.04
CA LYS A 254 12.96 -4.66 -54.29
C LYS A 254 11.67 -5.42 -53.99
N GLY A 255 10.70 -5.26 -54.87
CA GLY A 255 9.34 -5.77 -54.73
C GLY A 255 9.24 -7.29 -54.69
N ALA A 256 8.23 -7.76 -53.98
CA ALA A 256 7.57 -9.03 -54.19
C ALA A 256 6.15 -8.89 -53.64
N GLU A 257 5.18 -8.76 -54.54
CA GLU A 257 3.75 -8.91 -54.24
C GLU A 257 3.46 -10.33 -53.75
N PRO A 258 2.65 -10.51 -52.70
CA PRO A 258 1.90 -11.74 -52.51
C PRO A 258 0.47 -11.54 -52.99
N LYS A 259 0.11 -12.38 -53.95
CA LYS A 259 -1.22 -12.58 -54.53
C LYS A 259 -2.29 -12.77 -53.46
N ARG A 260 -3.39 -12.04 -53.62
CA ARG A 260 -4.70 -12.34 -53.02
C ARG A 260 -5.08 -13.78 -53.35
N LYS A 261 -5.43 -14.56 -52.33
CA LYS A 261 -6.29 -15.74 -52.47
C LYS A 261 -7.53 -15.51 -51.63
N GLU A 262 -8.64 -15.41 -52.35
CA GLU A 262 -10.00 -15.58 -51.86
C GLU A 262 -10.12 -16.87 -51.06
N TYR A 263 -10.75 -16.80 -49.89
CA TYR A 263 -11.42 -17.93 -49.29
C TYR A 263 -12.87 -17.54 -49.09
N GLU A 264 -13.64 -17.88 -50.11
CA GLU A 264 -15.09 -17.92 -50.13
C GLU A 264 -15.58 -19.22 -49.47
N ALA A 265 -16.74 -19.11 -48.81
CA ALA A 265 -17.73 -20.16 -48.55
C ALA A 265 -17.34 -21.39 -47.69
N LYS A 266 -17.86 -21.40 -46.45
CA LYS A 266 -18.68 -22.52 -45.95
C LYS A 266 -19.54 -22.10 -44.75
N THR A 267 -20.64 -21.43 -45.05
CA THR A 267 -21.85 -21.43 -44.24
C THR A 267 -22.48 -22.83 -44.34
N LYS A 268 -22.55 -23.56 -43.22
CA LYS A 268 -23.44 -24.71 -43.06
C LYS A 268 -24.45 -24.38 -41.96
N GLU A 269 -25.66 -24.14 -42.43
CA GLU A 269 -26.95 -24.49 -41.84
C GLU A 269 -26.92 -25.03 -40.40
N PHE A 270 -27.33 -24.19 -39.46
CA PHE A 270 -28.09 -24.63 -38.30
C PHE A 270 -29.43 -23.91 -38.34
N GLY A 271 -30.48 -24.69 -38.63
CA GLY A 271 -31.85 -24.22 -38.69
C GLY A 271 -32.43 -23.85 -37.32
N PRO A 272 -33.56 -23.13 -37.30
CA PRO A 272 -34.10 -22.45 -36.15
C PRO A 272 -35.02 -23.37 -35.35
N ASN A 273 -34.94 -23.32 -34.02
CA ASN A 273 -35.97 -23.89 -33.15
C ASN A 273 -36.16 -23.02 -31.92
N GLY A 274 -37.39 -22.54 -31.75
CA GLY A 274 -37.94 -22.17 -30.44
C GLY A 274 -37.96 -20.70 -30.08
N SER A 275 -38.93 -19.96 -30.62
CA SER A 275 -39.51 -18.80 -29.92
C SER A 275 -40.15 -19.25 -28.60
N PRO A 276 -40.08 -18.42 -27.55
CA PRO A 276 -41.34 -18.06 -26.90
C PRO A 276 -41.50 -16.56 -26.67
N ARG A 277 -42.66 -16.09 -27.16
CA ARG A 277 -43.61 -15.15 -26.53
C ARG A 277 -43.10 -13.81 -26.01
N ASP A 278 -43.52 -12.79 -26.78
CA ASP A 278 -43.95 -11.49 -26.32
C ASP A 278 -44.78 -11.53 -25.03
N GLY A 279 -44.53 -10.57 -24.13
CA GLY A 279 -45.39 -10.27 -22.99
C GLY A 279 -44.66 -9.54 -21.87
N ASP A 280 -44.78 -8.21 -21.89
CA ASP A 280 -44.70 -7.31 -20.74
C ASP A 280 -43.38 -7.14 -19.99
N ARG A 281 -42.56 -6.18 -20.43
CA ARG A 281 -41.84 -5.31 -19.48
C ARG A 281 -41.93 -3.83 -19.88
N PRO A 282 -42.30 -2.95 -18.94
CA PRO A 282 -42.47 -1.53 -19.20
C PRO A 282 -41.12 -0.84 -19.51
N ARG A 283 -41.18 0.06 -20.49
CA ARG A 283 -40.15 1.04 -20.82
C ARG A 283 -40.04 2.04 -19.67
N ASP A 284 -38.96 2.00 -18.92
CA ASP A 284 -38.48 3.15 -18.16
C ASP A 284 -37.11 3.58 -18.66
N GLU A 285 -37.14 4.73 -19.30
CA GLU A 285 -36.19 5.84 -19.22
C GLU A 285 -34.70 5.60 -19.55
N ARG A 286 -34.37 6.18 -20.71
CA ARG A 286 -33.03 6.54 -21.17
C ARG A 286 -32.24 7.25 -20.08
N ARG A 287 -31.26 6.56 -19.49
CA ARG A 287 -30.13 7.24 -18.84
C ARG A 287 -29.19 7.74 -19.92
N GLU A 288 -29.20 9.06 -20.08
CA GLU A 288 -28.20 9.82 -20.81
C GLU A 288 -26.80 9.57 -20.24
N GLY A 289 -25.81 9.72 -21.13
CA GLY A 289 -24.46 9.20 -20.99
C GLY A 289 -23.72 9.66 -19.73
N LEU A 290 -23.17 8.67 -19.02
CA LEU A 290 -22.06 8.88 -18.11
C LEU A 290 -20.82 9.28 -18.93
N PRO A 291 -20.07 10.33 -18.54
CA PRO A 291 -18.77 10.62 -19.13
C PRO A 291 -17.74 9.54 -18.75
N PRO A 292 -16.69 9.33 -19.58
CA PRO A 292 -15.67 8.33 -19.33
C PRO A 292 -14.83 8.66 -18.07
N PRO A 293 -14.26 7.63 -17.41
CA PRO A 293 -13.53 7.79 -16.15
C PRO A 293 -12.22 8.58 -16.32
N LEU A 294 -11.93 9.41 -15.31
CA LEU A 294 -10.68 10.16 -15.12
C LEU A 294 -9.54 9.28 -14.59
#